data_AF-A0A847HX99-F1
#
_entry.id   AF-A0A847HX99-F1
#
_cell.length_a   1.000
_cell.length_b   1.000
_cell.length_c   1.000
_cell.angle_alpha   90.00
_cell.angle_beta   90.00
_cell.angle_gamma   90.00
#
_symmetry.space_group_name_H-M   'P 1'
#
loop_
_entity.id
_entity.type
_entity.pdbx_description
1 polymer ?
#
loop_
_entity_poly.entity_id
_entity_poly.type
_entity_poly.pdbx_seq_one_letter_code
_entity_poly.pdbx_strand_id
1 'polypeptide(L)'
;RSVAPVLAGFGADLESTQLMLRDDLREELEELLASLPQLRPEVDTTELAQAARVTLGILSTSLPDLADVEHVRRLAQVAREQDADLAKAEEQHARQLQEQDQLIGRLEATLLRSDGEDDGVSAEVERLRAEFDNLRLAQAQQTVVPEVMAAVRQAEERLARSLAERATERSERRRARLTALRAQLESLPVTQTLHDRAEATRLEIERLLAEQENTDAVAALLIDDEGAPLVPSAEPDDRDVDALAEVVAGIRAQLTGSLRNRLMNMAERAAELGNNNLIERLQRALMALERDEYPDINQLQASLRQEHEAQRLEQVDELHRLATAAAPFAGEESPRAVELRRVLDEARAQLERGALAVHLPRAVELLEGLRAEADERLASVPRRLDAALARLEKVAALNSEDVGTARRILNHLDSQRDALPRLSPGLRLQLEASLSSAESLLDKLEGEFEATRLVADEVMSGGLLDGVLGLFRTGSEERPEPAPGAVAIAPQARLEAFLAEESVTGAALLDAGGELVAGRLERAPEGLPQLRAAAAAVAGPARVVSVESAAGALLLGWLANGDCLVVELADASSHAILLSRLRRALQEIDAATP
;
A
#
# COMPACT_ATOMS: atom_id res chain seq x y z
N ARG A 1 -24.43 -63.44 133.90
CA ARG A 1 -23.72 -62.17 133.62
C ARG A 1 -24.80 -61.17 133.22
N SER A 2 -24.92 -60.04 133.93
CA SER A 2 -26.08 -59.14 133.86
C SER A 2 -26.16 -58.39 132.51
N VAL A 3 -27.38 -58.18 132.02
CA VAL A 3 -27.72 -57.47 130.76
C VAL A 3 -27.66 -55.94 130.93
N ALA A 4 -27.74 -55.45 132.17
CA ALA A 4 -27.71 -54.02 132.51
C ALA A 4 -26.48 -53.23 132.01
N PRO A 5 -25.21 -53.71 132.14
CA PRO A 5 -24.05 -52.97 131.62
C PRO A 5 -24.03 -52.88 130.08
N VAL A 6 -24.62 -53.86 129.38
CA VAL A 6 -24.73 -53.85 127.91
C VAL A 6 -25.80 -52.86 127.46
N LEU A 7 -26.96 -52.81 128.14
CA LEU A 7 -28.00 -51.82 127.87
C LEU A 7 -27.58 -50.38 128.22
N ALA A 8 -26.77 -50.19 129.26
CA ALA A 8 -26.20 -48.89 129.59
C ALA A 8 -25.15 -48.44 128.56
N GLY A 9 -24.35 -49.38 128.01
CA GLY A 9 -23.45 -49.12 126.89
C GLY A 9 -24.19 -48.72 125.62
N PHE A 10 -25.24 -49.46 125.24
CA PHE A 10 -26.11 -49.07 124.12
C PHE A 10 -26.82 -47.73 124.34
N GLY A 11 -27.21 -47.41 125.59
CA GLY A 11 -27.77 -46.10 125.92
C GLY A 11 -26.77 -44.97 125.71
N ALA A 12 -25.53 -45.12 126.19
CA ALA A 12 -24.46 -44.14 125.99
C ALA A 12 -24.04 -44.03 124.50
N ASP A 13 -24.04 -45.13 123.76
CA ASP A 13 -23.77 -45.15 122.32
C ASP A 13 -24.91 -44.47 121.54
N LEU A 14 -26.16 -44.65 121.94
CA LEU A 14 -27.31 -43.94 121.37
C LEU A 14 -27.29 -42.44 121.70
N GLU A 15 -26.94 -42.06 122.93
CA GLU A 15 -26.79 -40.66 123.31
C GLU A 15 -25.64 -39.98 122.57
N SER A 16 -24.50 -40.66 122.39
CA SER A 16 -23.36 -40.12 121.63
C SER A 16 -23.66 -40.00 120.13
N THR A 17 -24.33 -40.98 119.52
CA THR A 17 -24.74 -40.91 118.12
C THR A 17 -25.83 -39.86 117.88
N GLN A 18 -26.74 -39.64 118.84
CA GLN A 18 -27.70 -38.53 118.79
C GLN A 18 -27.02 -37.17 118.91
N LEU A 19 -26.00 -37.03 119.76
CA LEU A 19 -25.21 -35.80 119.87
C LEU A 19 -24.44 -35.51 118.58
N MET A 20 -23.78 -36.51 118.00
CA MET A 20 -23.09 -36.35 116.71
C MET A 20 -24.06 -35.94 115.60
N LEU A 21 -25.19 -36.62 115.46
CA LEU A 21 -26.18 -36.30 114.42
C LEU A 21 -26.78 -34.90 114.62
N ARG A 22 -26.94 -34.45 115.87
CA ARG A 22 -27.40 -33.09 116.17
C ARG A 22 -26.36 -32.04 115.81
N ASP A 23 -25.09 -32.30 116.11
CA ASP A 23 -24.00 -31.38 115.78
C ASP A 23 -23.76 -31.31 114.26
N ASP A 24 -23.81 -32.44 113.56
CA ASP A 24 -23.72 -32.51 112.09
C ASP A 24 -24.87 -31.76 111.40
N LEU A 25 -26.12 -31.99 111.84
CA LEU A 25 -27.29 -31.29 111.29
C LEU A 25 -27.26 -29.79 111.60
N ARG A 26 -26.72 -29.41 112.76
CA ARG A 26 -26.56 -28.01 113.12
C ARG A 26 -25.52 -27.33 112.22
N GLU A 27 -24.38 -27.97 112.01
CA GLU A 27 -23.33 -27.47 111.10
C GLU A 27 -23.87 -27.32 109.68
N GLU A 28 -24.57 -28.35 109.16
CA GLU A 28 -25.18 -28.31 107.83
C GLU A 28 -26.19 -27.15 107.68
N LEU A 29 -27.07 -26.94 108.66
CA LEU A 29 -28.07 -25.86 108.60
C LEU A 29 -27.46 -24.47 108.79
N GLU A 30 -26.44 -24.33 109.64
CA GLU A 30 -25.68 -23.07 109.80
C GLU A 30 -24.88 -22.74 108.52
N GLU A 31 -24.26 -23.73 107.88
CA GLU A 31 -23.57 -23.60 106.59
C GLU A 31 -24.55 -23.24 105.46
N LEU A 32 -25.73 -23.90 105.42
CA LEU A 32 -26.79 -23.57 104.48
C LEU A 32 -27.24 -22.12 104.64
N LEU A 33 -27.53 -21.65 105.87
CA LEU A 33 -27.90 -20.26 106.14
C LEU A 33 -26.79 -19.27 105.77
N ALA A 34 -25.52 -19.64 105.95
CA ALA A 34 -24.37 -18.82 105.55
C ALA A 34 -24.17 -18.76 104.02
N SER A 35 -24.63 -19.78 103.29
CA SER A 35 -24.57 -19.83 101.81
C SER A 35 -25.70 -19.05 101.12
N LEU A 36 -26.84 -18.84 101.78
CA LEU A 36 -27.98 -18.07 101.22
C LEU A 36 -27.62 -16.67 100.69
N PRO A 37 -26.85 -15.83 101.40
CA PRO A 37 -26.47 -14.51 100.89
C PRO A 37 -25.50 -14.55 99.70
N GLN A 38 -24.94 -15.73 99.37
CA GLN A 38 -24.09 -15.92 98.19
C GLN A 38 -24.90 -16.24 96.93
N LEU A 39 -26.16 -16.64 97.09
CA LEU A 39 -27.09 -16.86 95.98
C LEU A 39 -27.56 -15.51 95.42
N ARG A 40 -27.97 -15.53 94.15
CA ARG A 40 -28.46 -14.32 93.47
C ARG A 40 -29.71 -13.75 94.15
N PRO A 41 -29.90 -12.41 94.13
CA PRO A 41 -31.01 -11.73 94.79
C PRO A 41 -32.40 -12.06 94.19
N GLU A 42 -32.43 -12.68 93.01
CA GLU A 42 -33.64 -13.09 92.29
C GLU A 42 -34.13 -14.49 92.71
N VAL A 43 -33.32 -15.25 93.47
CA VAL A 43 -33.71 -16.55 94.01
C VAL A 43 -34.44 -16.34 95.34
N ASP A 44 -35.68 -16.81 95.43
CA ASP A 44 -36.50 -16.70 96.64
C ASP A 44 -35.97 -17.61 97.76
N THR A 45 -35.05 -17.07 98.57
CA THR A 45 -34.42 -17.78 99.70
C THR A 45 -35.21 -17.64 101.02
N THR A 46 -36.33 -16.93 101.01
CA THR A 46 -37.11 -16.58 102.21
C THR A 46 -37.71 -17.80 102.89
N GLU A 47 -38.34 -18.70 102.13
CA GLU A 47 -38.92 -19.94 102.64
C GLU A 47 -37.84 -20.91 103.16
N LEU A 48 -36.72 -21.03 102.43
CA LEU A 48 -35.57 -21.82 102.83
C LEU A 48 -34.92 -21.31 104.13
N ALA A 49 -34.71 -20.00 104.25
CA ALA A 49 -34.16 -19.36 105.44
C ALA A 49 -35.07 -19.55 106.66
N GLN A 50 -36.39 -19.43 106.46
CA GLN A 50 -37.37 -19.64 107.52
C GLN A 50 -37.38 -21.12 107.95
N ALA A 51 -37.45 -22.06 107.01
CA ALA A 51 -37.45 -23.48 107.30
C ALA A 51 -36.17 -23.92 108.03
N ALA A 52 -34.99 -23.47 107.59
CA ALA A 52 -33.71 -23.77 108.23
C ALA A 52 -33.58 -23.17 109.65
N ARG A 53 -34.12 -21.96 109.88
CA ARG A 53 -34.13 -21.36 111.24
C ARG A 53 -35.09 -22.08 112.18
N VAL A 54 -36.25 -22.53 111.68
CA VAL A 54 -37.21 -23.31 112.46
C VAL A 54 -36.62 -24.66 112.84
N THR A 55 -35.99 -25.38 111.91
CA THR A 55 -35.33 -26.66 112.20
C THR A 55 -34.13 -26.52 113.13
N LEU A 56 -33.33 -25.46 113.03
CA LEU A 56 -32.29 -25.12 114.02
C LEU A 56 -32.87 -24.82 115.41
N GLY A 57 -34.00 -24.10 115.47
CA GLY A 57 -34.73 -23.86 116.71
C GLY A 57 -35.22 -25.15 117.36
N ILE A 58 -35.74 -26.09 116.57
CA ILE A 58 -36.15 -27.42 117.04
C ILE A 58 -34.92 -28.19 117.55
N LEU A 59 -33.83 -28.25 116.78
CA LEU A 59 -32.56 -28.90 117.17
C LEU A 59 -31.99 -28.41 118.51
N SER A 60 -32.24 -27.16 118.90
CA SER A 60 -31.81 -26.61 120.19
C SER A 60 -32.55 -27.22 121.39
N THR A 61 -33.71 -27.85 121.17
CA THR A 61 -34.58 -28.40 122.23
C THR A 61 -34.87 -29.89 122.08
N SER A 62 -34.90 -30.44 120.86
CA SER A 62 -35.23 -31.83 120.53
C SER A 62 -34.72 -32.23 119.13
N LEU A 63 -34.72 -33.53 118.78
CA LEU A 63 -34.38 -33.97 117.42
C LEU A 63 -35.56 -33.70 116.46
N PRO A 64 -35.35 -33.00 115.33
CA PRO A 64 -36.38 -32.72 114.34
C PRO A 64 -36.81 -33.97 113.58
N ASP A 65 -38.03 -33.95 113.02
CA ASP A 65 -38.51 -35.02 112.15
C ASP A 65 -37.71 -35.08 110.85
N LEU A 66 -37.47 -36.29 110.34
CA LEU A 66 -36.73 -36.53 109.10
C LEU A 66 -37.35 -35.78 107.91
N ALA A 67 -38.68 -35.65 107.89
CA ALA A 67 -39.41 -34.96 106.83
C ALA A 67 -39.06 -33.46 106.77
N ASP A 68 -38.84 -32.81 107.91
CA ASP A 68 -38.49 -31.38 107.98
C ASP A 68 -37.06 -31.14 107.50
N VAL A 69 -36.13 -32.02 107.87
CA VAL A 69 -34.73 -31.98 107.39
C VAL A 69 -34.67 -32.23 105.88
N GLU A 70 -35.40 -33.21 105.37
CA GLU A 70 -35.51 -33.46 103.93
C GLU A 70 -36.17 -32.30 103.19
N HIS A 71 -37.16 -31.65 103.79
CA HIS A 71 -37.81 -30.47 103.19
C HIS A 71 -36.83 -29.30 103.04
N VAL A 72 -36.03 -29.00 104.07
CA VAL A 72 -34.97 -27.98 103.99
C VAL A 72 -33.93 -28.33 102.93
N ARG A 73 -33.49 -29.59 102.86
CA ARG A 73 -32.54 -30.05 101.82
C ARG A 73 -33.11 -29.92 100.41
N ARG A 74 -34.39 -30.25 100.19
CA ARG A 74 -35.06 -30.09 98.89
C ARG A 74 -35.19 -28.62 98.50
N LEU A 75 -35.57 -27.74 99.43
CA LEU A 75 -35.61 -26.31 99.18
C LEU A 75 -34.22 -25.74 98.84
N ALA A 76 -33.16 -26.22 99.52
CA ALA A 76 -31.78 -25.84 99.21
C ALA A 76 -31.35 -26.31 97.82
N GLN A 77 -31.75 -27.52 97.41
CA GLN A 77 -31.51 -28.03 96.07
C GLN A 77 -32.21 -27.19 95.01
N VAL A 78 -33.50 -26.87 95.19
CA VAL A 78 -34.27 -26.03 94.25
C VAL A 78 -33.67 -24.64 94.12
N ALA A 79 -33.26 -24.01 95.23
CA ALA A 79 -32.61 -22.70 95.20
C ALA A 79 -31.28 -22.72 94.41
N ARG A 80 -30.47 -23.78 94.55
CA ARG A 80 -29.23 -23.96 93.78
C ARG A 80 -29.49 -24.24 92.30
N GLU A 81 -30.53 -25.01 91.98
CA GLU A 81 -30.94 -25.26 90.59
C GLU A 81 -31.43 -23.97 89.91
N GLN A 82 -32.23 -23.16 90.60
CA GLN A 82 -32.68 -21.85 90.12
C GLN A 82 -31.51 -20.89 89.89
N ASP A 83 -30.56 -20.79 90.83
CA ASP A 83 -29.36 -19.97 90.68
C ASP A 83 -28.50 -20.40 89.48
N ALA A 84 -28.33 -21.71 89.29
CA ALA A 84 -27.60 -22.27 88.16
C ALA A 84 -28.31 -22.04 86.81
N ASP A 85 -29.63 -22.07 86.77
CA ASP A 85 -30.40 -21.81 85.56
C ASP A 85 -30.43 -20.32 85.21
N LEU A 86 -30.50 -19.43 86.20
CA LEU A 86 -30.31 -17.99 86.00
C LEU A 86 -28.90 -17.68 85.46
N ALA A 87 -27.87 -18.35 85.98
CA ALA A 87 -26.50 -18.19 85.49
C ALA A 87 -26.36 -18.61 84.02
N LYS A 88 -26.95 -19.75 83.63
CA LYS A 88 -26.98 -20.17 82.22
C LYS A 88 -27.75 -19.20 81.34
N ALA A 89 -28.87 -18.65 81.82
CA ALA A 89 -29.67 -17.69 81.06
C ALA A 89 -28.90 -16.38 80.81
N GLU A 90 -28.19 -15.86 81.81
CA GLU A 90 -27.32 -14.69 81.65
C GLU A 90 -26.15 -14.96 80.69
N GLU A 91 -25.50 -16.11 80.79
CA GLU A 91 -24.45 -16.49 79.85
C GLU A 91 -24.96 -16.56 78.42
N GLN A 92 -26.15 -17.13 78.20
CA GLN A 92 -26.78 -17.17 76.89
C GLN A 92 -27.12 -15.77 76.38
N HIS A 93 -27.66 -14.91 77.24
CA HIS A 93 -27.96 -13.52 76.89
C HIS A 93 -26.69 -12.73 76.53
N ALA A 94 -25.61 -12.90 77.31
CA ALA A 94 -24.32 -12.26 77.04
C ALA A 94 -23.71 -12.74 75.71
N ARG A 95 -23.82 -14.04 75.39
CA ARG A 95 -23.39 -14.58 74.09
C ARG A 95 -24.20 -13.99 72.94
N GLN A 96 -25.52 -13.89 73.09
CA GLN A 96 -26.39 -13.30 72.07
C GLN A 96 -26.09 -11.82 71.83
N LEU A 97 -25.81 -11.04 72.89
CA LEU A 97 -25.39 -9.64 72.75
C LEU A 97 -24.03 -9.51 72.03
N GLN A 98 -23.08 -10.42 72.29
CA GLN A 98 -21.81 -10.45 71.57
C GLN A 98 -21.99 -10.80 70.08
N GLU A 99 -22.86 -11.75 69.76
CA GLU A 99 -23.21 -12.08 68.37
C GLU A 99 -23.86 -10.88 67.67
N GLN A 100 -24.71 -10.13 68.38
CA GLN A 100 -25.34 -8.90 67.87
C GLN A 100 -24.30 -7.81 67.59
N ASP A 101 -23.33 -7.58 68.49
CA ASP A 101 -22.23 -6.63 68.26
C ASP A 101 -21.35 -7.01 67.06
N GLN A 102 -21.05 -8.30 66.90
CA GLN A 102 -20.27 -8.78 65.76
C GLN A 102 -21.00 -8.56 64.43
N LEU A 103 -22.33 -8.74 64.41
CA LEU A 103 -23.13 -8.45 63.22
C LEU A 103 -23.17 -6.95 62.92
N ILE A 104 -23.29 -6.09 63.93
CA ILE A 104 -23.22 -4.63 63.73
C ILE A 104 -21.90 -4.25 63.05
N GLY A 105 -20.78 -4.76 63.54
CA GLY A 105 -19.46 -4.45 62.96
C GLY A 105 -19.31 -4.93 61.51
N ARG A 106 -19.91 -6.09 61.16
CA ARG A 106 -19.93 -6.59 59.78
C ARG A 106 -20.79 -5.71 58.88
N LEU A 107 -21.98 -5.34 59.34
CA LEU A 107 -22.94 -4.53 58.57
C LEU A 107 -22.44 -3.11 58.34
N GLU A 108 -21.77 -2.52 59.33
CA GLU A 108 -21.11 -1.21 59.16
C GLU A 108 -20.04 -1.28 58.07
N ALA A 109 -19.27 -2.37 58.01
CA ALA A 109 -18.28 -2.59 56.98
C ALA A 109 -18.89 -2.88 55.59
N THR A 110 -20.03 -3.56 55.49
CA THR A 110 -20.73 -3.77 54.20
C THR A 110 -21.35 -2.48 53.69
N LEU A 111 -22.00 -1.70 54.58
CA LEU A 111 -22.61 -0.41 54.22
C LEU A 111 -21.55 0.60 53.73
N LEU A 112 -20.41 0.69 54.42
CA LEU A 112 -19.31 1.56 54.00
C LEU A 112 -18.73 1.20 52.62
N ARG A 113 -18.79 -0.06 52.21
CA ARG A 113 -18.37 -0.50 50.86
C ARG A 113 -19.46 -0.22 49.82
N SER A 114 -20.72 -0.49 50.15
CA SER A 114 -21.85 -0.28 49.23
C SER A 114 -22.21 1.18 49.00
N ASP A 115 -21.78 2.10 49.89
CA ASP A 115 -22.04 3.54 49.76
C ASP A 115 -21.37 4.19 48.53
N GLY A 116 -20.43 3.48 47.89
CA GLY A 116 -19.82 3.88 46.61
C GLY A 116 -20.44 3.22 45.37
N GLU A 117 -21.37 2.28 45.51
CA GLU A 117 -21.90 1.47 44.41
C GLU A 117 -23.26 1.99 43.88
N ASP A 118 -23.48 1.82 42.57
CA ASP A 118 -24.59 2.30 41.73
C ASP A 118 -25.97 2.56 42.38
N ASP A 119 -26.66 3.60 41.86
CA ASP A 119 -28.04 4.03 42.16
C ASP A 119 -29.09 2.91 42.23
N GLY A 120 -28.84 1.76 41.58
CA GLY A 120 -29.74 0.62 41.57
C GLY A 120 -29.77 -0.23 42.85
N VAL A 121 -28.73 -0.21 43.71
CA VAL A 121 -28.75 -0.94 45.01
C VAL A 121 -29.29 -0.04 46.13
N SER A 122 -29.53 1.25 45.84
CA SER A 122 -29.93 2.26 46.83
C SER A 122 -31.14 1.83 47.66
N ALA A 123 -32.17 1.22 47.06
CA ALA A 123 -33.36 0.76 47.79
C ALA A 123 -33.08 -0.43 48.75
N GLU A 124 -32.11 -1.28 48.44
CA GLU A 124 -31.72 -2.42 49.30
C GLU A 124 -30.76 -1.97 50.39
N VAL A 125 -29.84 -1.05 50.07
CA VAL A 125 -28.97 -0.36 51.04
C VAL A 125 -29.79 0.47 52.03
N GLU A 126 -30.82 1.18 51.57
CA GLU A 126 -31.73 1.95 52.44
C GLU A 126 -32.54 1.06 53.38
N ARG A 127 -33.02 -0.09 52.90
CA ARG A 127 -33.68 -1.10 53.75
C ARG A 127 -32.72 -1.67 54.79
N LEU A 128 -31.50 -2.01 54.38
CA LEU A 128 -30.44 -2.48 55.27
C LEU A 128 -30.08 -1.43 56.33
N ARG A 129 -29.99 -0.15 55.96
CA ARG A 129 -29.77 0.95 56.90
C ARG A 129 -30.89 1.08 57.91
N ALA A 130 -32.15 0.98 57.48
CA ALA A 130 -33.30 1.04 58.38
C ALA A 130 -33.34 -0.13 59.38
N GLU A 131 -33.02 -1.34 58.94
CA GLU A 131 -32.96 -2.52 59.81
C GLU A 131 -31.72 -2.50 60.73
N PHE A 132 -30.60 -1.96 60.24
CA PHE A 132 -29.39 -1.72 61.03
C PHE A 132 -29.62 -0.70 62.14
N ASP A 133 -30.34 0.40 61.88
CA ASP A 133 -30.70 1.39 62.90
C ASP A 133 -31.58 0.78 63.99
N ASN A 134 -32.52 -0.10 63.62
CA ASN A 134 -33.34 -0.85 64.57
C ASN A 134 -32.50 -1.81 65.43
N LEU A 135 -31.51 -2.47 64.82
CA LEU A 135 -30.59 -3.37 65.53
C LEU A 135 -29.66 -2.59 66.47
N ARG A 136 -29.15 -1.41 66.06
CA ARG A 136 -28.39 -0.51 66.94
C ARG A 136 -29.23 -0.01 68.12
N LEU A 137 -30.50 0.30 67.89
CA LEU A 137 -31.42 0.72 68.95
C LEU A 137 -31.69 -0.42 69.95
N ALA A 138 -31.87 -1.65 69.47
CA ALA A 138 -32.00 -2.84 70.32
C ALA A 138 -30.71 -3.12 71.14
N GLN A 139 -29.53 -2.93 70.53
CA GLN A 139 -28.24 -3.05 71.22
C GLN A 139 -28.07 -1.99 72.31
N ALA A 140 -28.46 -0.74 72.02
CA ALA A 140 -28.42 0.35 73.00
C ALA A 140 -29.35 0.11 74.20
N GLN A 141 -30.43 -0.66 74.01
CA GLN A 141 -31.37 -1.08 75.06
C GLN A 141 -30.95 -2.36 75.77
N GLN A 142 -29.85 -3.00 75.37
CA GLN A 142 -29.39 -4.31 75.86
C GLN A 142 -30.45 -5.42 75.73
N THR A 143 -31.32 -5.31 74.72
CA THR A 143 -32.38 -6.28 74.45
C THR A 143 -32.05 -7.10 73.21
N VAL A 144 -32.00 -8.42 73.35
CA VAL A 144 -31.86 -9.33 72.21
C VAL A 144 -33.21 -9.49 71.52
N VAL A 145 -33.32 -9.02 70.27
CA VAL A 145 -34.50 -9.21 69.43
C VAL A 145 -34.16 -10.16 68.27
N PRO A 146 -34.47 -11.46 68.39
CA PRO A 146 -34.09 -12.45 67.37
C PRO A 146 -34.77 -12.20 66.02
N GLU A 147 -35.94 -11.57 66.00
CA GLU A 147 -36.64 -11.18 64.76
C GLU A 147 -35.88 -10.10 63.98
N VAL A 148 -35.32 -9.10 64.66
CA VAL A 148 -34.52 -8.02 64.04
C VAL A 148 -33.20 -8.58 63.51
N MET A 149 -32.57 -9.50 64.24
CA MET A 149 -31.36 -10.21 63.80
C MET A 149 -31.62 -11.06 62.55
N ALA A 150 -32.76 -11.75 62.48
CA ALA A 150 -33.16 -12.51 61.31
C ALA A 150 -33.48 -11.62 60.11
N ALA A 151 -34.19 -10.50 60.33
CA ALA A 151 -34.49 -9.53 59.28
C ALA A 151 -33.21 -8.96 58.65
N VAL A 152 -32.28 -8.51 59.49
CA VAL A 152 -31.00 -7.94 59.04
C VAL A 152 -30.17 -8.95 58.24
N ARG A 153 -30.09 -10.21 58.69
CA ARG A 153 -29.42 -11.28 57.92
C ARG A 153 -30.10 -11.53 56.57
N GLN A 154 -31.43 -11.49 56.52
CA GLN A 154 -32.17 -11.64 55.25
C GLN A 154 -31.95 -10.45 54.32
N ALA A 155 -31.87 -9.23 54.85
CA ALA A 155 -31.59 -8.05 54.05
C ALA A 155 -30.13 -8.04 53.54
N GLU A 156 -29.17 -8.52 54.35
CA GLU A 156 -27.77 -8.67 53.95
C GLU A 156 -27.64 -9.73 52.84
N GLU A 157 -28.30 -10.87 52.99
CA GLU A 157 -28.31 -11.92 51.99
C GLU A 157 -28.97 -11.46 50.68
N ARG A 158 -30.03 -10.65 50.74
CA ARG A 158 -30.65 -10.05 49.54
C ARG A 158 -29.70 -9.10 48.82
N LEU A 159 -28.99 -8.24 49.56
CA LEU A 159 -27.99 -7.34 48.98
C LEU A 159 -26.81 -8.14 48.40
N ALA A 160 -26.33 -9.17 49.09
CA ALA A 160 -25.27 -10.03 48.58
C ALA A 160 -25.69 -10.73 47.26
N ARG A 161 -26.92 -11.24 47.19
CA ARG A 161 -27.48 -11.86 45.97
C ARG A 161 -27.62 -10.84 44.83
N SER A 162 -28.13 -9.63 45.09
CA SER A 162 -28.31 -8.63 44.05
C SER A 162 -26.97 -8.11 43.52
N LEU A 163 -25.96 -7.97 44.38
CA LEU A 163 -24.60 -7.65 43.97
C LEU A 163 -23.96 -8.77 43.14
N ALA A 164 -24.16 -10.03 43.54
CA ALA A 164 -23.67 -11.19 42.79
C ALA A 164 -24.32 -11.30 41.41
N GLU A 165 -25.66 -11.19 41.32
CA GLU A 165 -26.39 -11.20 40.04
C GLU A 165 -25.87 -10.09 39.11
N ARG A 166 -25.68 -8.87 39.61
CA ARG A 166 -25.16 -7.77 38.80
C ARG A 166 -23.70 -7.96 38.39
N ALA A 167 -22.87 -8.54 39.24
CA ALA A 167 -21.50 -8.88 38.88
C ALA A 167 -21.48 -9.88 37.71
N THR A 168 -22.35 -10.90 37.74
CA THR A 168 -22.50 -11.86 36.64
C THR A 168 -23.06 -11.22 35.37
N GLU A 169 -24.08 -10.36 35.47
CA GLU A 169 -24.60 -9.65 34.30
C GLU A 169 -23.53 -8.73 33.67
N ARG A 170 -22.73 -8.05 34.48
CA ARG A 170 -21.64 -7.19 33.98
C ARG A 170 -20.55 -8.02 33.30
N SER A 171 -20.15 -9.16 33.88
CA SER A 171 -19.15 -10.02 33.25
C SER A 171 -19.65 -10.62 31.93
N GLU A 172 -20.91 -11.07 31.88
CA GLU A 172 -21.56 -11.56 30.66
C GLU A 172 -21.66 -10.47 29.58
N ARG A 173 -22.06 -9.25 29.95
CA ARG A 173 -22.08 -8.11 29.03
C ARG A 173 -20.69 -7.79 28.48
N ARG A 174 -19.65 -7.84 29.33
CA ARG A 174 -18.26 -7.59 28.93
C ARG A 174 -17.76 -8.67 27.96
N ARG A 175 -18.04 -9.94 28.22
CA ARG A 175 -17.76 -11.06 27.29
C ARG A 175 -18.50 -10.92 25.97
N ALA A 176 -19.79 -10.58 26.01
CA ALA A 176 -20.60 -10.35 24.81
C ALA A 176 -20.03 -9.21 23.94
N ARG A 177 -19.53 -8.14 24.57
CA ARG A 177 -18.85 -7.04 23.86
C ARG A 177 -17.53 -7.48 23.24
N LEU A 178 -16.67 -8.17 23.98
CA LEU A 178 -15.39 -8.67 23.45
C LEU A 178 -15.58 -9.67 22.30
N THR A 179 -16.53 -10.58 22.42
CA THR A 179 -16.87 -11.52 21.35
C THR A 179 -17.46 -10.82 20.13
N ALA A 180 -18.28 -9.78 20.31
CA ALA A 180 -18.76 -8.95 19.21
C ALA A 180 -17.63 -8.19 18.51
N LEU A 181 -16.68 -7.60 19.26
CA LEU A 181 -15.50 -6.93 18.69
C LEU A 181 -14.62 -7.91 17.90
N ARG A 182 -14.44 -9.12 18.41
CA ARG A 182 -13.75 -10.19 17.69
C ARG A 182 -14.44 -10.53 16.37
N ALA A 183 -15.76 -10.76 16.40
CA ALA A 183 -16.53 -11.07 15.20
C ALA A 183 -16.48 -9.93 14.16
N GLN A 184 -16.49 -8.67 14.63
CA GLN A 184 -16.30 -7.51 13.77
C GLN A 184 -14.92 -7.53 13.10
N LEU A 185 -13.84 -7.79 13.85
CA LEU A 185 -12.49 -7.90 13.27
C LEU A 185 -12.36 -9.06 12.28
N GLU A 186 -12.92 -10.23 12.58
CA GLU A 186 -12.90 -11.40 11.69
C GLU A 186 -13.68 -11.17 10.39
N SER A 187 -14.71 -10.31 10.42
CA SER A 187 -15.48 -9.94 9.22
C SER A 187 -14.76 -8.97 8.27
N LEU A 188 -13.70 -8.29 8.73
CA LEU A 188 -12.97 -7.33 7.92
C LEU A 188 -11.97 -8.04 6.98
N PRO A 189 -11.95 -7.72 5.68
CA PRO A 189 -10.90 -8.21 4.80
C PRO A 189 -9.59 -7.50 5.12
N VAL A 190 -8.74 -8.18 5.89
CA VAL A 190 -7.48 -7.62 6.37
C VAL A 190 -6.50 -7.42 5.21
N THR A 191 -6.21 -6.16 4.87
CA THR A 191 -5.15 -5.84 3.91
C THR A 191 -3.77 -6.00 4.55
N GLN A 192 -2.72 -6.27 3.77
CA GLN A 192 -1.35 -6.43 4.27
C GLN A 192 -0.88 -5.27 5.17
N THR A 193 -1.37 -4.05 4.92
CA THR A 193 -0.99 -2.84 5.69
C THR A 193 -1.69 -2.72 7.03
N LEU A 194 -2.85 -3.37 7.20
CA LEU A 194 -3.63 -3.35 8.44
C LEU A 194 -3.52 -4.68 9.19
N HIS A 195 -2.83 -5.67 8.62
CA HIS A 195 -2.72 -7.01 9.18
C HIS A 195 -2.09 -7.05 10.55
N ASP A 196 -0.90 -6.44 10.70
CA ASP A 196 -0.20 -6.47 11.97
C ASP A 196 -1.00 -5.77 13.10
N ARG A 197 -1.72 -4.69 12.76
CA ARG A 197 -2.56 -3.97 13.72
C ARG A 197 -3.83 -4.76 14.08
N ALA A 198 -4.46 -5.40 13.10
CA ALA A 198 -5.63 -6.24 13.31
C ALA A 198 -5.31 -7.51 14.13
N GLU A 199 -4.18 -8.16 13.83
CA GLU A 199 -3.67 -9.30 14.60
C GLU A 199 -3.31 -8.89 16.03
N ALA A 200 -2.65 -7.75 16.23
CA ALA A 200 -2.36 -7.23 17.57
C ALA A 200 -3.65 -6.98 18.37
N THR A 201 -4.68 -6.38 17.76
CA THR A 201 -5.98 -6.21 18.43
C THR A 201 -6.69 -7.53 18.69
N ARG A 202 -6.56 -8.53 17.81
CA ARG A 202 -7.17 -9.85 18.03
C ARG A 202 -6.51 -10.55 19.21
N LEU A 203 -5.19 -10.52 19.29
CA LEU A 203 -4.43 -11.09 20.41
C LEU A 203 -4.77 -10.41 21.74
N GLU A 204 -4.96 -9.09 21.74
CA GLU A 204 -5.38 -8.37 22.96
C GLU A 204 -6.80 -8.74 23.38
N ILE A 205 -7.74 -8.88 22.44
CA ILE A 205 -9.10 -9.36 22.73
C ILE A 205 -9.08 -10.80 23.27
N GLU A 206 -8.27 -11.69 22.68
CA GLU A 206 -8.09 -13.06 23.16
C GLU A 206 -7.48 -13.08 24.57
N ARG A 207 -6.51 -12.20 24.88
CA ARG A 207 -5.94 -12.05 26.22
C ARG A 207 -7.00 -11.63 27.23
N LEU A 208 -7.80 -10.61 26.92
CA LEU A 208 -8.85 -10.12 27.81
C LEU A 208 -9.98 -11.14 28.01
N LEU A 209 -10.33 -11.92 26.99
CA LEU A 209 -11.29 -13.03 27.13
C LEU A 209 -10.74 -14.10 28.09
N ALA A 210 -9.47 -14.49 27.95
CA ALA A 210 -8.83 -15.46 28.84
C ALA A 210 -8.70 -14.93 30.29
N GLU A 211 -8.40 -13.65 30.48
CA GLU A 211 -8.37 -13.00 31.80
C GLU A 211 -9.76 -13.03 32.47
N GLN A 212 -10.84 -12.83 31.71
CA GLN A 212 -12.21 -12.93 32.23
C GLN A 212 -12.64 -14.37 32.53
N GLU A 213 -12.23 -15.35 31.74
CA GLU A 213 -12.45 -16.77 32.06
C GLU A 213 -11.77 -17.15 33.37
N ASN A 214 -10.54 -16.68 33.59
CA ASN A 214 -9.83 -16.91 34.86
C ASN A 214 -10.49 -16.19 36.03
N THR A 215 -10.98 -14.96 35.83
CA THR A 215 -11.63 -14.18 36.89
C THR A 215 -12.97 -14.80 37.30
N ASP A 216 -13.76 -15.27 36.34
CA ASP A 216 -15.02 -15.97 36.63
C ASP A 216 -14.77 -17.33 37.30
N ALA A 217 -13.72 -18.06 36.90
CA ALA A 217 -13.34 -19.31 37.55
C ALA A 217 -12.93 -19.08 39.02
N VAL A 218 -12.20 -18.00 39.30
CA VAL A 218 -11.83 -17.59 40.66
C VAL A 218 -13.06 -17.14 41.45
N ALA A 219 -13.96 -16.35 40.86
CA ALA A 219 -15.21 -15.93 41.49
C ALA A 219 -16.10 -17.13 41.84
N ALA A 220 -16.22 -18.11 40.95
CA ALA A 220 -16.96 -19.35 41.18
C ALA A 220 -16.40 -20.16 42.37
N LEU A 221 -15.08 -20.19 42.55
CA LEU A 221 -14.43 -20.87 43.70
C LEU A 221 -14.63 -20.15 45.03
N LEU A 222 -14.89 -18.83 45.01
CA LEU A 222 -15.05 -18.01 46.21
C LEU A 222 -16.50 -17.90 46.68
N ILE A 223 -17.47 -18.13 45.79
CA ILE A 223 -18.90 -18.16 46.13
C ILE A 223 -19.25 -19.36 47.04
N ASP A 224 -18.45 -20.44 47.00
CA ASP A 224 -18.66 -21.65 47.81
C ASP A 224 -18.19 -21.53 49.28
N ASP A 225 -17.58 -20.41 49.69
CA ASP A 225 -17.04 -20.22 51.03
C ASP A 225 -17.98 -19.34 51.89
N GLU A 226 -18.87 -19.98 52.68
CA GLU A 226 -19.96 -19.37 53.48
C GLU A 226 -19.53 -18.30 54.52
N GLY A 227 -18.24 -17.96 54.61
CA GLY A 227 -17.70 -16.99 55.56
C GLY A 227 -16.72 -15.97 54.98
N ALA A 228 -16.49 -15.97 53.65
CA ALA A 228 -15.55 -15.04 53.04
C ALA A 228 -16.15 -13.63 52.97
N PRO A 229 -15.46 -12.58 53.46
CA PRO A 229 -15.86 -11.20 53.17
C PRO A 229 -15.90 -11.04 51.65
N LEU A 230 -16.94 -10.36 51.12
CA LEU A 230 -17.04 -10.01 49.70
C LEU A 230 -15.64 -9.58 49.19
N VAL A 231 -15.10 -10.40 48.31
CA VAL A 231 -13.75 -10.31 47.72
C VAL A 231 -13.63 -9.00 46.94
N PRO A 232 -12.41 -8.43 46.77
CA PRO A 232 -12.23 -7.07 46.32
C PRO A 232 -12.91 -6.81 44.98
N SER A 233 -13.77 -5.80 44.98
CA SER A 233 -14.19 -5.03 43.82
C SER A 233 -12.98 -4.28 43.23
N ALA A 234 -12.02 -5.01 42.67
CA ALA A 234 -11.19 -4.45 41.64
C ALA A 234 -12.05 -4.49 40.37
N GLU A 235 -12.88 -3.46 40.19
CA GLU A 235 -13.67 -3.26 38.98
C GLU A 235 -12.76 -3.45 37.76
N PRO A 236 -13.02 -4.42 36.88
CA PRO A 236 -12.38 -4.41 35.60
C PRO A 236 -12.97 -3.25 34.82
N ASP A 237 -12.27 -2.11 34.80
CA ASP A 237 -12.65 -0.93 34.04
C ASP A 237 -13.00 -1.34 32.59
N ASP A 238 -14.22 -1.04 32.16
CA ASP A 238 -14.66 -1.23 30.76
C ASP A 238 -13.89 -0.33 29.78
N ARG A 239 -13.03 0.56 30.29
CA ARG A 239 -12.14 1.45 29.53
C ARG A 239 -11.27 0.70 28.52
N ASP A 240 -10.80 -0.50 28.86
CA ASP A 240 -10.00 -1.32 27.95
C ASP A 240 -10.84 -1.81 26.75
N VAL A 241 -12.11 -2.15 27.00
CA VAL A 241 -13.04 -2.58 25.96
C VAL A 241 -13.43 -1.40 25.06
N ASP A 242 -13.65 -0.23 25.64
CA ASP A 242 -13.94 1.01 24.90
C ASP A 242 -12.74 1.44 24.04
N ALA A 243 -11.51 1.37 24.59
CA ALA A 243 -10.30 1.64 23.83
C ALA A 243 -10.12 0.66 22.66
N LEU A 244 -10.39 -0.64 22.86
CA LEU A 244 -10.38 -1.62 21.77
C LEU A 244 -11.46 -1.31 20.72
N ALA A 245 -12.66 -0.91 21.14
CA ALA A 245 -13.72 -0.53 20.22
C ALA A 245 -13.32 0.68 19.35
N GLU A 246 -12.66 1.69 19.92
CA GLU A 246 -12.11 2.81 19.16
C GLU A 246 -11.04 2.38 18.16
N VAL A 247 -10.16 1.45 18.54
CA VAL A 247 -9.14 0.93 17.62
C VAL A 247 -9.78 0.15 16.47
N VAL A 248 -10.76 -0.72 16.74
CA VAL A 248 -11.51 -1.47 15.72
C VAL A 248 -12.23 -0.52 14.76
N ALA A 249 -12.89 0.52 15.29
CA ALA A 249 -13.53 1.55 14.48
C ALA A 249 -12.50 2.32 13.62
N GLY A 250 -11.33 2.62 14.17
CA GLY A 250 -10.22 3.24 13.45
C GLY A 250 -9.68 2.37 12.31
N ILE A 251 -9.49 1.06 12.55
CA ILE A 251 -9.08 0.11 11.51
C ILE A 251 -10.12 0.06 10.38
N ARG A 252 -11.41 -0.02 10.72
CA ARG A 252 -12.49 -0.01 9.74
C ARG A 252 -12.51 1.27 8.90
N ALA A 253 -12.39 2.44 9.53
CA ALA A 253 -12.37 3.72 8.80
C ALA A 253 -11.16 3.82 7.85
N GLN A 254 -9.98 3.37 8.29
CA GLN A 254 -8.78 3.32 7.46
C GLN A 254 -8.92 2.34 6.29
N LEU A 255 -9.47 1.15 6.55
CA LEU A 255 -9.78 0.17 5.52
C LEU A 255 -10.73 0.76 4.49
N THR A 256 -11.90 1.25 4.91
CA THR A 256 -12.91 1.85 4.03
C THR A 256 -12.34 3.01 3.22
N GLY A 257 -11.56 3.90 3.82
CA GLY A 257 -10.87 4.99 3.12
C GLY A 257 -9.88 4.48 2.06
N SER A 258 -9.08 3.47 2.39
CA SER A 258 -8.10 2.89 1.46
C SER A 258 -8.78 2.15 0.29
N LEU A 259 -9.84 1.39 0.56
CA LEU A 259 -10.61 0.65 -0.45
C LEU A 259 -11.34 1.63 -1.36
N ARG A 260 -11.96 2.69 -0.81
CA ARG A 260 -12.61 3.75 -1.58
C ARG A 260 -11.65 4.43 -2.53
N ASN A 261 -10.48 4.85 -2.05
CA ASN A 261 -9.46 5.47 -2.91
C ASN A 261 -9.01 4.52 -4.02
N ARG A 262 -8.86 3.23 -3.71
CA ARG A 262 -8.46 2.22 -4.70
C ARG A 262 -9.55 1.98 -5.75
N LEU A 263 -10.82 1.92 -5.34
CA LEU A 263 -11.96 1.80 -6.24
C LEU A 263 -12.12 3.04 -7.12
N MET A 264 -11.90 4.25 -6.59
CA MET A 264 -11.91 5.49 -7.37
C MET A 264 -10.79 5.50 -8.42
N ASN A 265 -9.56 5.16 -8.03
CA ASN A 265 -8.44 5.06 -8.98
C ASN A 265 -8.70 4.00 -10.07
N MET A 266 -9.41 2.92 -9.73
CA MET A 266 -9.84 1.91 -10.71
C MET A 266 -10.96 2.42 -11.61
N ALA A 267 -11.88 3.24 -11.09
CA ALA A 267 -12.96 3.82 -11.87
C ALA A 267 -12.43 4.85 -12.88
N GLU A 268 -11.44 5.65 -12.48
CA GLU A 268 -10.72 6.56 -13.38
C GLU A 268 -10.05 5.80 -14.52
N ARG A 269 -9.30 4.73 -14.21
CA ARG A 269 -8.70 3.85 -15.24
C ARG A 269 -9.73 3.18 -16.12
N ALA A 270 -10.86 2.74 -15.56
CA ALA A 270 -11.94 2.14 -16.33
C ALA A 270 -12.61 3.17 -17.27
N ALA A 271 -12.68 4.44 -16.85
CA ALA A 271 -13.16 5.54 -17.67
C ALA A 271 -12.19 5.88 -18.81
N GLU A 272 -10.87 5.85 -18.57
CA GLU A 272 -9.85 5.97 -19.62
C GLU A 272 -9.97 4.85 -20.67
N LEU A 273 -10.31 3.64 -20.24
CA LEU A 273 -10.56 2.50 -21.12
C LEU A 273 -11.94 2.54 -21.80
N GLY A 274 -12.86 3.43 -21.38
CA GLY A 274 -14.21 3.54 -21.95
C GLY A 274 -15.14 2.36 -21.64
N ASN A 275 -14.87 1.55 -20.61
CA ASN A 275 -15.67 0.37 -20.29
C ASN A 275 -16.82 0.69 -19.31
N ASN A 276 -17.99 1.02 -19.86
CA ASN A 276 -19.18 1.39 -19.07
C ASN A 276 -19.64 0.28 -18.10
N ASN A 277 -19.54 -0.99 -18.47
CA ASN A 277 -19.95 -2.11 -17.61
C ASN A 277 -19.05 -2.23 -16.38
N LEU A 278 -17.75 -2.00 -16.53
CA LEU A 278 -16.78 -2.04 -15.43
C LEU A 278 -16.95 -0.83 -14.53
N ILE A 279 -17.23 0.35 -15.09
CA ILE A 279 -17.58 1.56 -14.33
C ILE A 279 -18.84 1.34 -13.47
N GLU A 280 -19.91 0.77 -14.03
CA GLU A 280 -21.12 0.47 -13.26
C GLU A 280 -20.87 -0.55 -12.14
N ARG A 281 -20.04 -1.57 -12.40
CA ARG A 281 -19.65 -2.55 -11.38
C ARG A 281 -18.84 -1.88 -10.27
N LEU A 282 -17.95 -0.95 -10.60
CA LEU A 282 -17.18 -0.19 -9.62
C LEU A 282 -18.05 0.79 -8.83
N GLN A 283 -19.04 1.42 -9.46
CA GLN A 283 -20.02 2.26 -8.76
C GLN A 283 -20.87 1.44 -7.80
N ARG A 284 -21.33 0.25 -8.21
CA ARG A 284 -22.04 -0.68 -7.32
C ARG A 284 -21.14 -1.13 -6.15
N ALA A 285 -19.87 -1.40 -6.42
CA ALA A 285 -18.89 -1.74 -5.39
C ALA A 285 -18.64 -0.58 -4.40
N LEU A 286 -18.63 0.67 -4.87
CA LEU A 286 -18.55 1.86 -4.01
C LEU A 286 -19.80 2.00 -3.13
N MET A 287 -21.00 1.80 -3.68
CA MET A 287 -22.25 1.83 -2.91
C MET A 287 -22.35 0.67 -1.90
N ALA A 288 -21.81 -0.50 -2.24
CA ALA A 288 -21.70 -1.63 -1.32
C ALA A 288 -20.74 -1.32 -0.16
N LEU A 289 -19.62 -0.68 -0.46
CA LEU A 289 -18.65 -0.24 0.54
C LEU A 289 -19.25 0.77 1.55
N GLU A 290 -20.16 1.65 1.09
CA GLU A 290 -20.91 2.56 1.98
C GLU A 290 -21.89 1.83 2.92
N ARG A 291 -22.25 0.58 2.60
CA ARG A 291 -23.08 -0.31 3.43
C ARG A 291 -22.26 -1.34 4.21
N ASP A 292 -20.93 -1.16 4.26
CA ASP A 292 -19.97 -2.09 4.87
C ASP A 292 -19.92 -3.49 4.23
N GLU A 293 -20.37 -3.60 2.98
CA GLU A 293 -20.18 -4.79 2.16
C GLU A 293 -18.88 -4.63 1.36
N TYR A 294 -17.84 -5.39 1.74
CA TYR A 294 -16.52 -5.27 1.12
C TYR A 294 -16.44 -6.03 -0.21
N PRO A 295 -16.22 -5.34 -1.36
CA PRO A 295 -16.13 -5.99 -2.66
C PRO A 295 -14.76 -6.64 -2.90
N ASP A 296 -14.73 -7.71 -3.69
CA ASP A 296 -13.51 -8.40 -4.11
C ASP A 296 -12.69 -7.55 -5.10
N ILE A 297 -11.78 -6.73 -4.57
CA ILE A 297 -10.91 -5.87 -5.40
C ILE A 297 -10.06 -6.69 -6.36
N ASN A 298 -9.60 -7.88 -5.96
CA ASN A 298 -8.74 -8.71 -6.81
C ASN A 298 -9.46 -9.11 -8.11
N GLN A 299 -10.76 -9.42 -8.03
CA GLN A 299 -11.57 -9.74 -9.21
C GLN A 299 -11.76 -8.51 -10.09
N LEU A 300 -12.06 -7.35 -9.49
CA LEU A 300 -12.21 -6.10 -10.23
C LEU A 300 -10.89 -5.68 -10.91
N GLN A 301 -9.75 -5.84 -10.24
CA GLN A 301 -8.42 -5.60 -10.81
C GLN A 301 -8.09 -6.57 -11.93
N ALA A 302 -8.41 -7.86 -11.77
CA ALA A 302 -8.23 -8.85 -12.82
C ALA A 302 -9.07 -8.50 -14.05
N SER A 303 -10.33 -8.09 -13.86
CA SER A 303 -11.19 -7.66 -14.97
C SER A 303 -10.62 -6.42 -15.67
N LEU A 304 -10.12 -5.43 -14.94
CA LEU A 304 -9.52 -4.23 -15.55
C LEU A 304 -8.24 -4.56 -16.33
N ARG A 305 -7.41 -5.48 -15.81
CA ARG A 305 -6.22 -5.97 -16.54
C ARG A 305 -6.60 -6.72 -17.81
N GLN A 306 -7.59 -7.60 -17.74
CA GLN A 306 -8.06 -8.37 -18.88
C GLN A 306 -8.60 -7.46 -19.99
N GLU A 307 -9.37 -6.44 -19.63
CA GLU A 307 -9.89 -5.44 -20.57
C GLU A 307 -8.78 -4.59 -21.19
N HIS A 308 -7.80 -4.16 -20.39
CA HIS A 308 -6.63 -3.44 -20.89
C HIS A 308 -5.79 -4.30 -21.85
N GLU A 309 -5.60 -5.58 -21.53
CA GLU A 309 -4.90 -6.53 -22.41
C GLU A 309 -5.67 -6.79 -23.71
N ALA A 310 -7.00 -6.89 -23.64
CA ALA A 310 -7.86 -7.04 -24.82
C ALA A 310 -7.73 -5.83 -25.76
N GLN A 311 -7.84 -4.60 -25.23
CA GLN A 311 -7.65 -3.38 -26.03
C GLN A 311 -6.24 -3.28 -26.62
N ARG A 312 -5.21 -3.68 -25.87
CA ARG A 312 -3.84 -3.73 -26.39
C ARG A 312 -3.73 -4.68 -27.57
N LEU A 313 -4.34 -5.86 -27.51
CA LEU A 313 -4.34 -6.82 -28.62
C LEU A 313 -5.08 -6.25 -29.85
N GLU A 314 -6.23 -5.62 -29.65
CA GLU A 314 -6.95 -4.95 -30.74
C GLU A 314 -6.11 -3.85 -31.40
N GLN A 315 -5.40 -3.04 -30.60
CA GLN A 315 -4.50 -2.01 -31.11
C GLN A 315 -3.26 -2.58 -31.81
N VAL A 316 -2.74 -3.73 -31.39
CA VAL A 316 -1.65 -4.44 -32.09
C VAL A 316 -2.13 -4.94 -33.46
N ASP A 317 -3.34 -5.49 -33.53
CA ASP A 317 -3.96 -5.92 -34.79
C ASP A 317 -4.22 -4.73 -35.71
N GLU A 318 -4.73 -3.61 -35.16
CA GLU A 318 -4.92 -2.37 -35.91
C GLU A 318 -3.59 -1.80 -36.42
N LEU A 319 -2.54 -1.79 -35.59
CA LEU A 319 -1.20 -1.38 -36.01
C LEU A 319 -0.68 -2.26 -37.14
N HIS A 320 -0.85 -3.58 -37.07
CA HIS A 320 -0.45 -4.47 -38.17
C HIS A 320 -1.20 -4.18 -39.45
N ARG A 321 -2.51 -3.91 -39.37
CA ARG A 321 -3.32 -3.50 -40.53
C ARG A 321 -2.83 -2.17 -41.11
N LEU A 322 -2.56 -1.17 -40.27
CA LEU A 322 -2.07 0.14 -40.69
C LEU A 322 -0.67 0.08 -41.28
N ALA A 323 0.24 -0.69 -40.67
CA ALA A 323 1.59 -0.89 -41.19
C ALA A 323 1.56 -1.59 -42.57
N THR A 324 0.70 -2.60 -42.72
CA THR A 324 0.50 -3.27 -44.02
C THR A 324 -0.08 -2.32 -45.06
N ALA A 325 -1.03 -1.47 -44.65
CA ALA A 325 -1.64 -0.46 -45.51
C ALA A 325 -0.67 0.69 -45.89
N ALA A 326 0.29 1.00 -45.03
CA ALA A 326 1.29 2.04 -45.22
C ALA A 326 2.51 1.56 -46.05
N ALA A 327 2.72 0.25 -46.17
CA ALA A 327 3.86 -0.34 -46.89
C ALA A 327 4.08 0.20 -48.31
N PRO A 328 3.06 0.47 -49.15
CA PRO A 328 3.25 1.05 -50.49
C PRO A 328 3.86 2.46 -50.47
N PHE A 329 3.68 3.20 -49.39
CA PHE A 329 4.13 4.59 -49.23
C PHE A 329 5.47 4.72 -48.49
N ALA A 330 6.10 3.59 -48.12
CA ALA A 330 7.34 3.58 -47.34
C ALA A 330 8.53 4.25 -48.07
N GLY A 331 8.48 4.35 -49.40
CA GLY A 331 9.50 5.01 -50.22
C GLY A 331 9.23 6.48 -50.53
N GLU A 332 8.05 7.03 -50.18
CA GLU A 332 7.73 8.43 -50.47
C GLU A 332 8.37 9.36 -49.43
N GLU A 333 8.97 10.47 -49.87
CA GLU A 333 9.57 11.50 -48.99
C GLU A 333 8.59 12.63 -48.64
N SER A 334 7.30 12.46 -48.93
CA SER A 334 6.26 13.43 -48.54
C SER A 334 6.27 13.66 -47.02
N PRO A 335 6.07 14.91 -46.53
CA PRO A 335 6.05 15.20 -45.10
C PRO A 335 5.03 14.36 -44.34
N ARG A 336 3.87 14.05 -44.97
CA ARG A 336 2.84 13.17 -44.41
C ARG A 336 3.30 11.72 -44.27
N ALA A 337 4.10 11.22 -45.22
CA ALA A 337 4.65 9.86 -45.18
C ALA A 337 5.76 9.71 -44.12
N VAL A 338 6.53 10.77 -43.86
CA VAL A 338 7.50 10.82 -42.77
C VAL A 338 6.78 10.87 -41.41
N GLU A 339 5.78 11.73 -41.26
CA GLU A 339 4.96 11.79 -40.03
C GLU A 339 4.24 10.46 -39.75
N LEU A 340 3.65 9.81 -40.77
CA LEU A 340 2.99 8.52 -40.61
C LEU A 340 3.96 7.45 -40.07
N ARG A 341 5.18 7.36 -40.61
CA ARG A 341 6.21 6.43 -40.12
C ARG A 341 6.56 6.70 -38.67
N ARG A 342 6.80 7.97 -38.31
CA ARG A 342 7.09 8.37 -36.94
C ARG A 342 5.98 7.96 -35.97
N VAL A 343 4.72 8.22 -36.32
CA VAL A 343 3.56 7.88 -35.48
C VAL A 343 3.39 6.36 -35.34
N LEU A 344 3.61 5.59 -36.40
CA LEU A 344 3.56 4.11 -36.34
C LEU A 344 4.69 3.54 -35.48
N ASP A 345 5.90 4.09 -35.57
CA ASP A 345 7.04 3.68 -34.74
C ASP A 345 6.83 4.04 -33.26
N GLU A 346 6.30 5.24 -32.98
CA GLU A 346 5.91 5.66 -31.63
C GLU A 346 4.82 4.76 -31.05
N ALA A 347 3.78 4.45 -31.83
CA ALA A 347 2.70 3.54 -31.42
C ALA A 347 3.22 2.12 -31.15
N ARG A 348 4.14 1.63 -31.97
CA ARG A 348 4.81 0.34 -31.76
C ARG A 348 5.60 0.32 -30.46
N ALA A 349 6.39 1.36 -30.20
CA ALA A 349 7.17 1.48 -28.97
C ALA A 349 6.27 1.57 -27.72
N GLN A 350 5.11 2.23 -27.81
CA GLN A 350 4.12 2.29 -26.72
C GLN A 350 3.53 0.91 -26.42
N LEU A 351 3.12 0.17 -27.46
CA LEU A 351 2.55 -1.18 -27.32
C LEU A 351 3.56 -2.22 -26.85
N GLU A 352 4.84 -2.10 -27.25
CA GLU A 352 5.93 -2.94 -26.75
C GLU A 352 6.20 -2.72 -25.24
N ARG A 353 6.05 -1.48 -24.76
CA ARG A 353 6.11 -1.14 -23.32
C ARG A 353 4.86 -1.55 -22.54
N GLY A 354 3.82 -2.03 -23.22
CA GLY A 354 2.55 -2.43 -22.59
C GLY A 354 1.58 -1.29 -22.34
N ALA A 355 1.82 -0.09 -22.90
CA ALA A 355 0.88 1.03 -22.86
C ALA A 355 -0.03 1.02 -24.10
N LEU A 356 -1.21 1.63 -23.99
CA LEU A 356 -2.11 1.82 -25.12
C LEU A 356 -1.59 2.91 -26.05
N ALA A 357 -1.73 2.70 -27.37
CA ALA A 357 -1.30 3.64 -28.39
C ALA A 357 -2.36 4.72 -28.64
N VAL A 358 -2.10 5.94 -28.17
CA VAL A 358 -3.06 7.07 -28.24
C VAL A 358 -3.17 7.65 -29.66
N HIS A 359 -2.13 7.49 -30.48
CA HIS A 359 -2.02 8.16 -31.78
C HIS A 359 -2.39 7.28 -32.99
N LEU A 360 -2.93 6.08 -32.79
CA LEU A 360 -3.41 5.22 -33.89
C LEU A 360 -4.48 5.89 -34.78
N PRO A 361 -5.48 6.61 -34.25
CA PRO A 361 -6.47 7.30 -35.09
C PRO A 361 -5.83 8.35 -36.00
N ARG A 362 -4.79 9.04 -35.52
CA ARG A 362 -4.05 10.02 -36.32
C ARG A 362 -3.29 9.37 -37.47
N ALA A 363 -2.77 8.15 -37.27
CA ALA A 363 -2.14 7.39 -38.34
C ALA A 363 -3.16 6.99 -39.43
N VAL A 364 -4.41 6.67 -39.06
CA VAL A 364 -5.50 6.43 -40.03
C VAL A 364 -5.73 7.65 -40.91
N GLU A 365 -5.90 8.83 -40.31
CA GLU A 365 -6.13 10.09 -41.04
C GLU A 365 -4.98 10.41 -42.02
N LEU A 366 -3.74 10.25 -41.58
CA LEU A 366 -2.56 10.50 -42.42
C LEU A 366 -2.49 9.52 -43.60
N LEU A 367 -2.85 8.26 -43.36
CA LEU A 367 -2.88 7.23 -44.38
C LEU A 367 -3.99 7.48 -45.41
N GLU A 368 -5.18 7.89 -44.99
CA GLU A 368 -6.26 8.30 -45.90
C GLU A 368 -5.87 9.53 -46.73
N GLY A 369 -5.20 10.51 -46.13
CA GLY A 369 -4.67 11.67 -46.84
C GLY A 369 -3.64 11.30 -47.91
N LEU A 370 -2.71 10.39 -47.59
CA LEU A 370 -1.73 9.87 -48.56
C LEU A 370 -2.38 9.07 -49.68
N ARG A 371 -3.41 8.26 -49.37
CA ARG A 371 -4.19 7.55 -50.39
C ARG A 371 -4.89 8.51 -51.34
N ALA A 372 -5.51 9.57 -50.81
CA ALA A 372 -6.17 10.57 -51.64
C ALA A 372 -5.19 11.29 -52.57
N GLU A 373 -4.01 11.69 -52.06
CA GLU A 373 -2.95 12.29 -52.88
C GLU A 373 -2.45 11.32 -53.97
N ALA A 374 -2.27 10.05 -53.62
CA ALA A 374 -1.85 9.03 -54.56
C ALA A 374 -2.90 8.80 -55.65
N ASP A 375 -4.18 8.72 -55.30
CA ASP A 375 -5.27 8.55 -56.26
C ASP A 375 -5.36 9.75 -57.21
N GLU A 376 -5.16 10.98 -56.72
CA GLU A 376 -5.11 12.19 -57.55
C GLU A 376 -3.91 12.18 -58.51
N ARG A 377 -2.71 11.82 -58.01
CA ARG A 377 -1.51 11.67 -58.85
C ARG A 377 -1.74 10.62 -59.94
N LEU A 378 -2.28 9.45 -59.58
CA LEU A 378 -2.57 8.36 -60.52
C LEU A 378 -3.63 8.73 -61.56
N ALA A 379 -4.64 9.52 -61.18
CA ALA A 379 -5.62 10.06 -62.13
C ALA A 379 -4.99 11.02 -63.15
N SER A 380 -3.90 11.71 -62.78
CA SER A 380 -3.17 12.65 -63.66
C SER A 380 -2.17 11.97 -64.61
N VAL A 381 -1.74 10.74 -64.33
CA VAL A 381 -0.72 9.98 -65.08
C VAL A 381 -1.00 9.91 -66.59
N PRO A 382 -2.21 9.59 -67.07
CA PRO A 382 -2.46 9.49 -68.52
C PRO A 382 -2.25 10.83 -69.25
N ARG A 383 -2.68 11.95 -68.65
CA ARG A 383 -2.51 13.29 -69.25
C ARG A 383 -1.06 13.74 -69.24
N ARG A 384 -0.33 13.44 -68.16
CA ARG A 384 1.11 13.70 -68.02
C ARG A 384 1.92 12.90 -69.03
N LEU A 385 1.60 11.62 -69.21
CA LEU A 385 2.23 10.75 -70.21
C LEU A 385 2.03 11.29 -71.64
N ASP A 386 0.80 11.69 -72.00
CA ASP A 386 0.50 12.29 -73.31
C ASP A 386 1.32 13.57 -73.55
N ALA A 387 1.46 14.42 -72.52
CA ALA A 387 2.27 15.64 -72.59
C ALA A 387 3.78 15.35 -72.70
N ALA A 388 4.28 14.37 -71.96
CA ALA A 388 5.69 13.95 -71.99
C ALA A 388 6.10 13.35 -73.35
N LEU A 389 5.22 12.54 -73.96
CA LEU A 389 5.44 12.01 -75.32
C LEU A 389 5.54 13.14 -76.36
N ALA A 390 4.67 14.16 -76.27
CA ALA A 390 4.73 15.32 -77.16
C ALA A 390 5.99 16.17 -76.96
N ARG A 391 6.53 16.26 -75.73
CA ARG A 391 7.81 16.93 -75.45
C ARG A 391 9.00 16.13 -76.00
N LEU A 392 8.99 14.81 -75.84
CA LEU A 392 10.01 13.92 -76.39
C LEU A 392 10.16 14.11 -77.90
N GLU A 393 9.06 14.29 -78.65
CA GLU A 393 9.11 14.53 -80.11
C GLU A 393 9.91 15.79 -80.49
N LYS A 394 9.86 16.86 -79.69
CA LYS A 394 10.58 18.11 -79.94
C LYS A 394 12.08 17.95 -79.69
N VAL A 395 12.42 17.24 -78.62
CA VAL A 395 13.79 17.04 -78.15
C VAL A 395 14.48 15.87 -78.87
N ALA A 396 13.72 15.00 -79.56
CA ALA A 396 14.23 13.81 -80.25
C ALA A 396 15.30 14.10 -81.32
N ALA A 397 15.48 15.35 -81.74
CA ALA A 397 16.56 15.78 -82.64
C ALA A 397 17.94 15.81 -81.95
N LEU A 398 17.99 15.88 -80.62
CA LEU A 398 19.22 15.76 -79.84
C LEU A 398 19.63 14.28 -79.77
N ASN A 399 20.80 13.94 -80.32
CA ASN A 399 21.37 12.60 -80.23
C ASN A 399 22.08 12.38 -78.87
N SER A 400 21.33 12.54 -77.76
CA SER A 400 21.83 12.32 -76.39
C SER A 400 21.37 10.97 -75.83
N GLU A 401 22.18 10.35 -74.96
CA GLU A 401 21.87 9.09 -74.29
C GLU A 401 20.64 9.22 -73.36
N ASP A 402 20.43 10.40 -72.78
CA ASP A 402 19.28 10.72 -71.92
C ASP A 402 17.96 10.72 -72.71
N VAL A 403 17.97 11.13 -73.98
CA VAL A 403 16.81 11.02 -74.88
C VAL A 403 16.46 9.56 -75.13
N GLY A 404 17.47 8.70 -75.30
CA GLY A 404 17.31 7.25 -75.46
C GLY A 404 16.74 6.58 -74.20
N THR A 405 17.10 7.08 -73.01
CA THR A 405 16.59 6.61 -71.72
C THR A 405 15.15 7.07 -71.49
N ALA A 406 14.85 8.36 -71.70
CA ALA A 406 13.48 8.89 -71.63
C ALA A 406 12.53 8.20 -72.62
N ARG A 407 12.97 7.97 -73.87
CA ARG A 407 12.19 7.26 -74.88
C ARG A 407 11.87 5.82 -74.46
N ARG A 408 12.83 5.10 -73.88
CA ARG A 408 12.61 3.73 -73.39
C ARG A 408 11.58 3.70 -72.27
N ILE A 409 11.66 4.62 -71.31
CA ILE A 409 10.74 4.70 -70.17
C ILE A 409 9.33 5.08 -70.63
N LEU A 410 9.18 6.13 -71.45
CA LEU A 410 7.86 6.61 -71.90
C LEU A 410 7.16 5.61 -72.81
N ASN A 411 7.87 4.95 -73.73
CA ASN A 411 7.27 3.91 -74.58
C ASN A 411 6.87 2.67 -73.76
N HIS A 412 7.64 2.34 -72.72
CA HIS A 412 7.27 1.26 -71.81
C HIS A 412 5.99 1.61 -71.03
N LEU A 413 5.88 2.84 -70.52
CA LEU A 413 4.69 3.34 -69.83
C LEU A 413 3.46 3.39 -70.76
N ASP A 414 3.63 3.81 -72.01
CA ASP A 414 2.56 3.84 -73.01
C ASP A 414 2.06 2.43 -73.34
N SER A 415 2.96 1.45 -73.48
CA SER A 415 2.58 0.05 -73.67
C SER A 415 1.80 -0.56 -72.49
N GLN A 416 1.95 0.01 -71.29
CA GLN A 416 1.27 -0.44 -70.07
C GLN A 416 0.02 0.37 -69.75
N ARG A 417 -0.31 1.41 -70.52
CA ARG A 417 -1.42 2.35 -70.28
C ARG A 417 -2.76 1.65 -70.03
N ASP A 418 -3.10 0.69 -70.86
CA ASP A 418 -4.38 -0.04 -70.77
C ASP A 418 -4.40 -1.05 -69.60
N ALA A 419 -3.23 -1.42 -69.08
CA ALA A 419 -3.08 -2.32 -67.94
C ALA A 419 -3.03 -1.57 -66.59
N LEU A 420 -2.76 -0.25 -66.58
CA LEU A 420 -2.71 0.59 -65.39
C LEU A 420 -3.88 0.37 -64.40
N PRO A 421 -5.17 0.32 -64.81
CA PRO A 421 -6.28 0.12 -63.87
C PRO A 421 -6.36 -1.29 -63.27
N ARG A 422 -5.54 -2.25 -63.75
CA ARG A 422 -5.50 -3.64 -63.25
C ARG A 422 -4.25 -3.96 -62.42
N LEU A 423 -3.26 -3.07 -62.41
CA LEU A 423 -2.01 -3.24 -61.65
C LEU A 423 -2.21 -2.96 -60.16
N SER A 424 -1.35 -3.54 -59.31
CA SER A 424 -1.34 -3.29 -57.87
C SER A 424 -1.00 -1.82 -57.57
N PRO A 425 -1.54 -1.23 -56.48
CA PRO A 425 -1.33 0.18 -56.15
C PRO A 425 0.15 0.54 -55.97
N GLY A 426 0.97 -0.36 -55.41
CA GLY A 426 2.42 -0.15 -55.30
C GLY A 426 3.11 -0.08 -56.66
N LEU A 427 2.73 -0.91 -57.63
CA LEU A 427 3.26 -0.84 -58.99
C LEU A 427 2.83 0.45 -59.70
N ARG A 428 1.60 0.94 -59.44
CA ARG A 428 1.14 2.21 -60.02
C ARG A 428 1.95 3.41 -59.53
N LEU A 429 2.26 3.46 -58.24
CA LEU A 429 3.12 4.49 -57.66
C LEU A 429 4.55 4.42 -58.19
N GLN A 430 5.09 3.22 -58.39
CA GLN A 430 6.40 3.04 -59.02
C GLN A 430 6.41 3.53 -60.48
N LEU A 431 5.35 3.27 -61.24
CA LEU A 431 5.21 3.76 -62.62
C LEU A 431 5.07 5.29 -62.66
N GLU A 432 4.35 5.89 -61.71
CA GLU A 432 4.29 7.35 -61.56
C GLU A 432 5.66 7.96 -61.24
N ALA A 433 6.43 7.36 -60.32
CA ALA A 433 7.79 7.79 -60.03
C ALA A 433 8.71 7.69 -61.27
N SER A 434 8.54 6.64 -62.08
CA SER A 434 9.29 6.49 -63.34
C SER A 434 8.89 7.53 -64.40
N LEU A 435 7.61 7.94 -64.45
CA LEU A 435 7.12 9.01 -65.30
C LEU A 435 7.71 10.36 -64.86
N SER A 436 7.69 10.65 -63.55
CA SER A 436 8.29 11.86 -62.98
C SER A 436 9.80 11.94 -63.27
N SER A 437 10.51 10.81 -63.19
CA SER A 437 11.92 10.73 -63.57
C SER A 437 12.14 11.01 -65.07
N ALA A 438 11.28 10.50 -65.95
CA ALA A 438 11.34 10.78 -67.38
C ALA A 438 11.03 12.25 -67.70
N GLU A 439 10.05 12.85 -67.03
CA GLU A 439 9.73 14.28 -67.13
C GLU A 439 10.92 15.15 -66.71
N SER A 440 11.60 14.84 -65.60
CA SER A 440 12.80 15.57 -65.17
C SER A 440 13.96 15.46 -66.17
N LEU A 441 14.14 14.30 -66.81
CA LEU A 441 15.11 14.14 -67.90
C LEU A 441 14.71 14.98 -69.12
N LEU A 442 13.42 15.00 -69.47
CA LEU A 442 12.92 15.83 -70.56
C LEU A 442 13.10 17.32 -70.29
N ASP A 443 12.86 17.81 -69.07
CA ASP A 443 13.06 19.22 -68.72
C ASP A 443 14.55 19.63 -68.85
N LYS A 444 15.46 18.75 -68.44
CA LYS A 444 16.91 18.97 -68.63
C LYS A 444 17.27 19.04 -70.12
N LEU A 445 16.75 18.11 -70.90
CA LEU A 445 17.00 18.03 -72.34
C LEU A 445 16.33 19.17 -73.12
N GLU A 446 15.18 19.66 -72.69
CA GLU A 446 14.54 20.87 -73.24
C GLU A 446 15.43 22.09 -72.96
N GLY A 447 15.99 22.21 -71.75
CA GLY A 447 16.98 23.24 -71.44
C GLY A 447 18.23 23.17 -72.32
N GLU A 448 18.73 21.97 -72.60
CA GLU A 448 19.85 21.75 -73.53
C GLU A 448 19.46 22.06 -74.99
N PHE A 449 18.23 21.73 -75.41
CA PHE A 449 17.72 22.06 -76.74
C PHE A 449 17.58 23.57 -76.93
N GLU A 450 17.06 24.29 -75.93
CA GLU A 450 16.94 25.74 -75.98
C GLU A 450 18.33 26.41 -75.95
N ALA A 451 19.26 25.91 -75.13
CA ALA A 451 20.63 26.40 -75.11
C ALA A 451 21.34 26.17 -76.47
N THR A 452 21.20 24.98 -77.06
CA THR A 452 21.79 24.68 -78.38
C THR A 452 21.12 25.47 -79.50
N ARG A 453 19.82 25.71 -79.43
CA ARG A 453 19.10 26.59 -80.35
C ARG A 453 19.53 28.05 -80.24
N LEU A 454 19.70 28.57 -79.02
CA LEU A 454 20.19 29.94 -78.79
C LEU A 454 21.62 30.12 -79.30
N VAL A 455 22.50 29.14 -79.08
CA VAL A 455 23.87 29.16 -79.65
C VAL A 455 23.83 29.09 -81.18
N ALA A 456 22.95 28.27 -81.76
CA ALA A 456 22.78 28.21 -83.21
C ALA A 456 22.21 29.52 -83.81
N ASP A 457 21.25 30.16 -83.13
CA ASP A 457 20.69 31.46 -83.51
C ASP A 457 21.71 32.60 -83.31
N GLU A 458 22.57 32.54 -82.30
CA GLU A 458 23.67 33.49 -82.06
C GLU A 458 24.80 33.34 -83.10
N VAL A 459 25.14 32.10 -83.50
CA VAL A 459 26.08 31.84 -84.59
C VAL A 459 25.53 32.28 -85.95
N MET A 460 24.21 32.15 -86.19
CA MET A 460 23.58 32.60 -87.43
C MET A 460 23.35 34.12 -87.47
N SER A 461 23.03 34.76 -86.34
CA SER A 461 22.75 36.20 -86.24
C SER A 461 24.00 37.06 -86.02
N GLY A 462 25.05 36.51 -85.40
CA GLY A 462 26.28 37.20 -85.01
C GLY A 462 27.38 37.25 -86.07
N GLY A 463 27.18 36.69 -87.28
CA GLY A 463 28.16 36.78 -88.37
C GLY A 463 29.55 36.17 -88.06
N LEU A 464 29.66 35.30 -87.05
CA LEU A 464 30.93 34.69 -86.64
C LEU A 464 31.45 33.61 -87.61
N LEU A 465 30.65 33.23 -88.61
CA LEU A 465 31.09 32.35 -89.69
C LEU A 465 32.01 33.04 -90.72
N ASP A 466 31.99 34.37 -90.81
CA ASP A 466 32.85 35.12 -91.75
C ASP A 466 34.29 35.31 -91.21
N GLY A 467 34.48 35.23 -89.88
CA GLY A 467 35.80 35.31 -89.24
C GLY A 467 36.59 34.00 -89.24
N VAL A 468 35.92 32.83 -89.29
CA VAL A 468 36.58 31.52 -89.20
C VAL A 468 36.95 30.95 -90.57
N LEU A 469 36.27 31.35 -91.65
CA LEU A 469 36.57 30.91 -93.02
C LEU A 469 37.63 31.77 -93.73
N GLY A 470 38.03 32.92 -93.16
CA GLY A 470 39.13 33.76 -93.66
C GLY A 470 40.54 33.31 -93.26
N LEU A 471 40.67 32.30 -92.38
CA LEU A 471 41.93 31.95 -91.69
C LEU A 471 42.75 30.81 -92.34
N PHE A 472 42.45 30.41 -93.58
CA PHE A 472 43.16 29.32 -94.28
C PHE A 472 43.97 29.73 -95.53
N ARG A 473 44.31 31.01 -95.74
CA ARG A 473 45.27 31.40 -96.80
C ARG A 473 46.38 32.33 -96.32
N THR A 474 47.60 31.85 -96.53
CA THR A 474 48.93 32.47 -96.38
C THR A 474 49.50 32.44 -94.96
N GLY A 475 50.65 31.77 -94.84
CA GLY A 475 51.40 31.62 -93.61
C GLY A 475 52.65 32.50 -93.57
N SER A 476 53.05 32.85 -92.36
CA SER A 476 54.43 33.01 -91.90
C SER A 476 54.38 33.29 -90.40
N GLU A 477 55.33 32.73 -89.68
CA GLU A 477 55.46 32.70 -88.23
C GLU A 477 55.39 34.09 -87.57
N GLU A 478 54.41 34.25 -86.67
CA GLU A 478 54.57 34.95 -85.39
C GLU A 478 53.40 34.49 -84.52
N ARG A 479 53.71 33.89 -83.37
CA ARG A 479 52.75 33.31 -82.42
C ARG A 479 52.15 34.45 -81.60
N PRO A 480 50.85 34.81 -81.71
CA PRO A 480 50.21 35.66 -80.72
C PRO A 480 49.56 34.76 -79.66
N GLU A 481 49.87 35.03 -78.40
CA GLU A 481 49.19 34.43 -77.26
C GLU A 481 47.66 34.63 -77.37
N PRO A 482 46.84 33.57 -77.23
CA PRO A 482 45.44 33.73 -76.89
C PRO A 482 45.26 33.85 -75.37
N ALA A 483 44.45 34.83 -75.02
CA ALA A 483 44.05 35.29 -73.70
C ALA A 483 43.63 34.16 -72.72
N PRO A 484 43.80 34.40 -71.39
CA PRO A 484 43.51 33.42 -70.36
C PRO A 484 41.99 33.28 -70.21
N GLY A 485 41.45 32.20 -70.73
CA GLY A 485 40.02 31.91 -70.71
C GLY A 485 39.70 30.42 -70.64
N ALA A 486 40.66 29.60 -70.20
CA ALA A 486 40.36 28.34 -69.56
C ALA A 486 40.78 28.55 -68.10
N VAL A 487 39.82 28.65 -67.19
CA VAL A 487 40.13 28.55 -65.76
C VAL A 487 40.55 27.10 -65.54
N ALA A 488 41.83 26.81 -65.78
CA ALA A 488 42.50 25.71 -65.12
C ALA A 488 42.22 25.93 -63.63
N ILE A 489 41.36 25.11 -63.05
CA ILE A 489 40.98 25.23 -61.65
C ILE A 489 42.27 24.95 -60.87
N ALA A 490 42.95 26.02 -60.45
CA ALA A 490 44.15 25.89 -59.65
C ALA A 490 43.78 25.09 -58.38
N PRO A 491 44.60 24.11 -57.96
CA PRO A 491 44.33 23.30 -56.77
C PRO A 491 44.09 24.15 -55.51
N GLN A 492 44.60 25.39 -55.51
CA GLN A 492 44.40 26.43 -54.49
C GLN A 492 42.94 26.87 -54.37
N ALA A 493 42.20 27.06 -55.48
CA ALA A 493 40.80 27.49 -55.44
C ALA A 493 39.86 26.40 -54.90
N ARG A 494 40.21 25.12 -55.11
CA ARG A 494 39.47 23.99 -54.51
C ARG A 494 39.79 23.83 -53.02
N LEU A 495 41.00 24.17 -52.60
CA LEU A 495 41.38 24.16 -51.18
C LEU A 495 40.59 25.20 -50.38
N GLU A 496 40.36 26.38 -50.94
CA GLU A 496 39.49 27.41 -50.33
C GLU A 496 38.03 26.93 -50.17
N ALA A 497 37.51 26.15 -51.11
CA ALA A 497 36.17 25.57 -51.02
C ALA A 497 36.04 24.55 -49.86
N PHE A 498 37.09 23.78 -49.57
CA PHE A 498 37.12 22.87 -48.42
C PHE A 498 37.31 23.62 -47.09
N LEU A 499 38.12 24.68 -47.07
CA LEU A 499 38.28 25.53 -45.88
C LEU A 499 37.01 26.33 -45.52
N ALA A 500 36.09 26.53 -46.47
CA ALA A 500 34.82 27.21 -46.25
C ALA A 500 33.75 26.32 -45.58
N GLU A 501 33.98 25.01 -45.45
CA GLU A 501 33.03 24.08 -44.85
C GLU A 501 33.22 23.98 -43.32
N GLU A 502 32.12 24.12 -42.56
CA GLU A 502 32.14 24.16 -41.08
C GLU A 502 32.69 22.87 -40.42
N SER A 503 32.70 21.74 -41.14
CA SER A 503 33.22 20.45 -40.64
C SER A 503 34.73 20.25 -40.83
N VAL A 504 35.40 21.18 -41.52
CA VAL A 504 36.85 21.12 -41.81
C VAL A 504 37.59 22.03 -40.84
N THR A 505 38.45 21.46 -40.00
CA THR A 505 39.25 22.21 -39.02
C THR A 505 40.51 22.80 -39.64
N GLY A 506 41.01 22.19 -40.71
CA GLY A 506 42.16 22.69 -41.47
C GLY A 506 42.34 21.96 -42.79
N ALA A 507 42.95 22.62 -43.76
CA ALA A 507 43.32 22.00 -45.04
C ALA A 507 44.58 22.67 -45.60
N ALA A 508 45.49 21.86 -46.17
CA ALA A 508 46.72 22.34 -46.78
C ALA A 508 47.14 21.50 -47.98
N LEU A 509 47.80 22.18 -48.92
CA LEU A 509 48.52 21.61 -50.05
C LEU A 509 50.01 21.59 -49.69
N LEU A 510 50.61 20.42 -49.78
CA LEU A 510 52.02 20.17 -49.53
C LEU A 510 52.72 19.76 -50.81
N ASP A 511 53.93 20.27 -51.05
CA ASP A 511 54.80 19.84 -52.16
C ASP A 511 55.27 18.40 -51.91
N ALA A 512 55.80 17.74 -52.95
CA ALA A 512 56.41 16.41 -52.91
C ALA A 512 57.50 16.25 -51.83
N GLY A 513 58.13 17.35 -51.39
CA GLY A 513 59.10 17.41 -50.29
C GLY A 513 58.49 17.53 -48.88
N GLY A 514 57.18 17.76 -48.76
CA GLY A 514 56.47 17.93 -47.48
C GLY A 514 56.43 19.36 -46.94
N GLU A 515 56.86 20.36 -47.72
CA GLU A 515 56.71 21.78 -47.37
C GLU A 515 55.34 22.33 -47.76
N LEU A 516 54.83 23.28 -46.98
CA LEU A 516 53.49 23.83 -47.14
C LEU A 516 53.44 24.86 -48.27
N VAL A 517 52.69 24.53 -49.33
CA VAL A 517 52.53 25.36 -50.54
C VAL A 517 51.38 26.34 -50.37
N ALA A 518 50.25 25.90 -49.79
CA ALA A 518 49.09 26.74 -49.51
C ALA A 518 48.17 26.11 -48.45
N GLY A 519 47.45 26.92 -47.67
CA GLY A 519 46.41 26.45 -46.73
C GLY A 519 46.66 26.78 -45.27
N ARG A 520 45.76 26.31 -44.39
CA ARG A 520 45.76 26.58 -42.95
C ARG A 520 45.76 25.25 -42.19
N LEU A 521 46.94 24.86 -41.70
CA LEU A 521 47.15 23.69 -40.84
C LEU A 521 48.09 24.11 -39.71
N GLU A 522 47.69 23.91 -38.44
CA GLU A 522 48.46 24.39 -37.29
C GLU A 522 49.74 23.59 -37.01
N ARG A 523 49.81 22.32 -37.48
CA ARG A 523 51.02 21.49 -37.45
C ARG A 523 51.08 20.59 -38.69
N ALA A 524 52.23 20.54 -39.36
CA ALA A 524 52.48 19.54 -40.39
C ALA A 524 52.56 18.13 -39.75
N PRO A 525 51.84 17.12 -40.24
CA PRO A 525 51.86 15.80 -39.63
C PRO A 525 53.24 15.15 -39.78
N GLU A 526 53.88 14.85 -38.64
CA GLU A 526 55.16 14.14 -38.59
C GLU A 526 54.98 12.75 -39.23
N GLY A 527 55.83 12.40 -40.22
CA GLY A 527 55.82 11.07 -40.85
C GLY A 527 55.12 10.96 -42.22
N LEU A 528 54.71 12.07 -42.85
CA LEU A 528 54.22 12.12 -44.23
C LEU A 528 54.99 11.26 -45.27
N PRO A 529 56.34 11.23 -45.31
CA PRO A 529 57.05 10.37 -46.26
C PRO A 529 56.86 8.86 -45.99
N GLN A 530 56.64 8.46 -44.74
CA GLN A 530 56.39 7.06 -44.37
C GLN A 530 54.95 6.66 -44.71
N LEU A 531 53.98 7.56 -44.51
CA LEU A 531 52.59 7.39 -44.95
C LEU A 531 52.48 7.34 -46.48
N ARG A 532 53.31 8.11 -47.20
CA ARG A 532 53.43 8.04 -48.68
C ARG A 532 53.88 6.66 -49.14
N ALA A 533 54.93 6.12 -48.53
CA ALA A 533 55.45 4.79 -48.87
C ALA A 533 54.43 3.68 -48.55
N ALA A 534 53.71 3.79 -47.43
CA ALA A 534 52.66 2.84 -47.06
C ALA A 534 51.43 2.93 -47.98
N ALA A 535 51.02 4.14 -48.38
CA ALA A 535 49.91 4.36 -49.30
C ALA A 535 50.20 3.81 -50.70
N ALA A 536 51.41 4.03 -51.22
CA ALA A 536 51.84 3.47 -52.51
C ALA A 536 51.92 1.93 -52.52
N ALA A 537 52.12 1.31 -51.35
CA ALA A 537 52.19 -0.15 -51.21
C ALA A 537 50.81 -0.82 -51.05
N VAL A 538 49.81 -0.10 -50.53
CA VAL A 538 48.48 -0.66 -50.19
C VAL A 538 47.39 -0.26 -51.18
N ALA A 539 47.49 0.93 -51.78
CA ALA A 539 46.53 1.39 -52.75
C ALA A 539 47.04 1.14 -54.17
N GLY A 540 46.33 0.34 -54.95
CA GLY A 540 46.46 0.36 -56.41
C GLY A 540 46.03 1.73 -56.98
N PRO A 541 45.18 1.82 -58.02
CA PRO A 541 44.84 3.10 -58.66
C PRO A 541 44.08 4.12 -57.79
N ALA A 542 43.87 3.87 -56.49
CA ALA A 542 43.17 4.76 -55.57
C ALA A 542 44.12 5.76 -54.89
N ARG A 543 44.10 7.03 -55.31
CA ARG A 543 44.98 8.12 -54.85
C ARG A 543 44.53 8.84 -53.55
N VAL A 544 43.69 8.22 -52.72
CA VAL A 544 43.17 8.84 -51.48
C VAL A 544 43.21 7.85 -50.32
N VAL A 545 43.78 8.28 -49.19
CA VAL A 545 43.89 7.50 -47.95
C VAL A 545 43.29 8.29 -46.80
N SER A 546 42.55 7.59 -45.94
CA SER A 546 42.09 8.12 -44.65
C SER A 546 43.00 7.60 -43.54
N VAL A 547 43.41 8.49 -42.65
CA VAL A 547 44.23 8.17 -41.48
C VAL A 547 43.56 8.77 -40.25
N GLU A 548 43.24 7.93 -39.27
CA GLU A 548 42.76 8.40 -37.97
C GLU A 548 43.96 8.79 -37.10
N SER A 549 43.99 10.05 -36.64
CA SER A 549 44.98 10.55 -35.69
C SER A 549 44.32 10.83 -34.34
N ALA A 550 45.11 10.90 -33.27
CA ALA A 550 44.64 11.17 -31.91
C ALA A 550 43.95 12.56 -31.75
N ALA A 551 44.09 13.45 -32.73
CA ALA A 551 43.46 14.78 -32.75
C ALA A 551 42.26 14.91 -33.71
N GLY A 552 41.97 13.89 -34.52
CA GLY A 552 40.90 13.94 -35.55
C GLY A 552 41.18 13.01 -36.73
N ALA A 553 40.19 12.90 -37.64
CA ALA A 553 40.33 12.13 -38.87
C ALA A 553 41.00 12.98 -39.98
N LEU A 554 42.08 12.46 -40.57
CA LEU A 554 42.82 13.10 -41.65
C LEU A 554 42.52 12.41 -42.98
N LEU A 555 42.18 13.19 -44.00
CA LEU A 555 42.07 12.74 -45.38
C LEU A 555 43.28 13.21 -46.17
N LEU A 556 43.97 12.27 -46.82
CA LEU A 556 45.16 12.52 -47.64
C LEU A 556 44.87 12.15 -49.09
N GLY A 557 45.01 13.11 -49.99
CA GLY A 557 44.83 12.95 -51.43
C GLY A 557 46.09 13.31 -52.22
N TRP A 558 46.42 12.54 -53.24
CA TRP A 558 47.63 12.74 -54.04
C TRP A 558 47.29 13.21 -55.46
N LEU A 559 47.96 14.27 -55.91
CA LEU A 559 47.87 14.77 -57.29
C LEU A 559 48.90 14.07 -58.20
N ALA A 560 48.66 14.04 -59.52
CA ALA A 560 49.60 13.45 -60.48
C ALA A 560 51.02 14.06 -60.42
N ASN A 561 51.13 15.33 -60.04
CA ASN A 561 52.38 16.10 -59.99
C ASN A 561 53.24 15.78 -58.75
N GLY A 562 52.74 14.96 -57.82
CA GLY A 562 53.46 14.54 -56.62
C GLY A 562 53.10 15.33 -55.36
N ASP A 563 52.27 16.35 -55.48
CA ASP A 563 51.73 17.17 -54.37
C ASP A 563 50.66 16.41 -53.58
N CYS A 564 50.54 16.72 -52.29
CA CYS A 564 49.62 16.09 -51.36
C CYS A 564 48.64 17.11 -50.78
N LEU A 565 47.34 16.81 -50.88
CA LEU A 565 46.26 17.59 -50.30
C LEU A 565 45.80 16.92 -49.00
N VAL A 566 45.94 17.65 -47.90
CA VAL A 566 45.61 17.18 -46.55
C VAL A 566 44.39 17.95 -46.07
N VAL A 567 43.36 17.23 -45.62
CA VAL A 567 42.15 17.80 -45.03
C VAL A 567 41.95 17.19 -43.65
N GLU A 568 41.87 18.03 -42.63
CA GLU A 568 41.60 17.65 -41.24
C GLU A 568 40.13 17.89 -40.91
N LEU A 569 39.52 16.88 -40.31
CA LEU A 569 38.09 16.86 -40.01
C LEU A 569 37.87 16.95 -38.51
N ALA A 570 36.89 17.79 -38.12
CA ALA A 570 36.47 17.93 -36.72
C ALA A 570 35.61 16.74 -36.24
N ASP A 571 34.84 16.12 -37.14
CA ASP A 571 33.82 15.13 -36.82
C ASP A 571 33.81 13.96 -37.82
N ALA A 572 33.56 12.76 -37.31
CA ALA A 572 33.57 11.51 -38.09
C ALA A 572 32.34 11.37 -39.01
N SER A 573 31.27 12.11 -38.72
CA SER A 573 30.00 12.07 -39.47
C SER A 573 30.14 12.54 -40.93
N SER A 574 31.00 13.54 -41.19
CA SER A 574 31.24 14.10 -42.53
C SER A 574 32.27 13.32 -43.35
N HIS A 575 32.90 12.29 -42.78
CA HIS A 575 34.06 11.60 -43.36
C HIS A 575 33.77 10.97 -44.72
N ALA A 576 32.66 10.23 -44.84
CA ALA A 576 32.32 9.51 -46.07
C ALA A 576 31.98 10.46 -47.24
N ILE A 577 31.28 11.56 -46.93
CA ILE A 577 30.89 12.57 -47.92
C ILE A 577 32.13 13.30 -48.43
N LEU A 578 33.01 13.74 -47.52
CA LEU A 578 34.21 14.49 -47.89
C LEU A 578 35.24 13.62 -48.59
N LEU A 579 35.37 12.34 -48.23
CA LEU A 579 36.21 11.39 -48.96
C LEU A 579 35.72 11.18 -50.41
N SER A 580 34.40 11.10 -50.63
CA SER A 580 33.83 10.98 -51.98
C SER A 580 34.05 12.25 -52.81
N ARG A 581 33.89 13.44 -52.20
CA ARG A 581 34.13 14.74 -52.84
C ARG A 581 35.61 14.94 -53.15
N LEU A 582 36.51 14.56 -52.25
CA LEU A 582 37.95 14.69 -52.46
C LEU A 582 38.43 13.77 -53.58
N ARG A 583 37.92 12.53 -53.66
CA ARG A 583 38.18 11.65 -54.82
C ARG A 583 37.73 12.27 -56.14
N ARG A 584 36.53 12.85 -56.17
CA ARG A 584 36.00 13.52 -57.35
C ARG A 584 36.81 14.77 -57.73
N ALA A 585 37.19 15.58 -56.75
CA ALA A 585 38.00 16.77 -56.96
C ALA A 585 39.39 16.42 -57.53
N LEU A 586 40.04 15.37 -57.03
CA LEU A 586 41.33 14.92 -57.58
C LEU A 586 41.21 14.41 -59.02
N GLN A 587 40.14 13.66 -59.33
CA GLN A 587 39.87 13.22 -60.71
C GLN A 587 39.64 14.39 -61.66
N GLU A 588 38.93 15.43 -61.21
CA GLU A 588 38.67 16.65 -61.98
C GLU A 588 39.95 17.48 -62.19
N ILE A 589 40.84 17.56 -61.19
CA ILE A 589 42.12 18.29 -61.29
C ILE A 589 43.10 17.56 -62.22
N ASP A 590 43.23 16.24 -62.08
CA ASP A 590 44.09 15.42 -62.95
C ASP A 590 43.61 15.45 -64.42
N ALA A 591 42.30 15.56 -64.66
CA ALA A 591 41.75 15.71 -66.02
C ALA A 591 42.00 17.10 -66.63
N ALA A 592 42.34 18.11 -65.82
CA ALA A 592 42.61 19.48 -66.24
C ALA A 592 44.10 19.80 -66.44
N THR A 593 45.01 18.96 -65.93
CA THR A 593 46.45 18.99 -66.21
C THR A 593 46.80 18.00 -67.32
N PRO A 594 47.39 18.43 -68.45
CA PRO A 594 47.69 17.55 -69.59
C PRO A 594 48.76 16.49 -69.32
#